data_AF-A0A1F6CJX4-F1
#
_entry.id   AF-A0A1F6CJX4-F1
#
_cell.length_a   1.000
_cell.length_b   1.000
_cell.length_c   1.000
_cell.angle_alpha   90.00
_cell.angle_beta   90.00
_cell.angle_gamma   90.00
#
_symmetry.space_group_name_H-M   'P 1'
#
loop_
_entity.id
_entity.type
_entity.pdbx_description
1 polymer ?
#
loop_
_entity_poly.entity_id
_entity_poly.type
_entity_poly.pdbx_seq_one_letter_code
_entity_poly.pdbx_strand_id
1 'polypeptide(L)'
;MSKPQRKPRRTVYDQNYYKAQAMLRNPWFIDKIAWLKNRFKEVGCPLPNKGFKKYAQYEAWRDKFWDTHSAMGQSAEYKARVREITGGKDRISLEEYNAVEAFKESYLPPVYGAVFGDIIEHFKINRDDRQFRQFVELYIFLGKTEHPTSLFSVRWIRNRKTDQMELFIQLFGHTKKEDIVNNWDFITRDQHHLPGYLGKSKEWKEFERDLEVYEAYKKLRKNVLRRPDREAADYKVISELGRKYPKLTTGQIRGIVTKTAKRLGETT
;
A
#
# COMPACT_ATOMS: atom_id res chain seq x y z
N MET A 1 26.01 -12.82 -0.66
CA MET A 1 24.65 -13.38 -0.52
C MET A 1 23.75 -12.79 -1.60
N SER A 2 23.37 -13.58 -2.61
CA SER A 2 22.41 -13.16 -3.64
C SER A 2 21.03 -12.96 -3.02
N LYS A 3 20.39 -11.81 -3.28
CA LYS A 3 18.98 -11.61 -2.89
C LYS A 3 18.15 -12.75 -3.48
N PRO A 4 17.35 -13.48 -2.69
CA PRO A 4 16.51 -14.53 -3.23
C PRO A 4 15.57 -13.91 -4.27
N GLN A 5 15.68 -14.39 -5.52
CA GLN A 5 14.72 -14.03 -6.56
C GLN A 5 13.34 -14.45 -6.06
N ARG A 6 12.42 -13.47 -5.95
CA ARG A 6 11.03 -13.77 -5.63
C ARG A 6 10.49 -14.68 -6.73
N LYS A 7 10.21 -15.94 -6.38
CA LYS A 7 9.56 -16.88 -7.29
C LYS A 7 8.23 -16.27 -7.77
N PRO A 8 7.85 -16.47 -9.05
CA PRO A 8 6.55 -16.05 -9.54
C PRO A 8 5.45 -16.63 -8.63
N ARG A 9 4.45 -15.82 -8.30
CA ARG A 9 3.28 -16.33 -7.58
C ARG A 9 2.55 -17.31 -8.49
N ARG A 10 2.18 -18.46 -7.94
CA ARG A 10 1.42 -19.49 -8.66
C ARG A 10 0.04 -18.95 -9.03
N THR A 11 -0.35 -19.14 -10.28
CA THR A 11 -1.70 -18.83 -10.77
C THR A 11 -2.66 -19.95 -10.39
N VAL A 12 -3.89 -19.59 -10.02
CA VAL A 12 -4.97 -20.55 -9.73
C VAL A 12 -5.99 -20.44 -10.85
N TYR A 13 -6.21 -21.53 -11.56
CA TYR A 13 -7.14 -21.61 -12.69
C TYR A 13 -8.55 -21.95 -12.23
N ASP A 14 -9.14 -21.05 -11.45
CA ASP A 14 -10.52 -21.17 -10.96
C ASP A 14 -11.54 -20.51 -11.92
N GLN A 15 -12.82 -20.56 -11.57
CA GLN A 15 -13.89 -19.95 -12.38
C GLN A 15 -13.67 -18.43 -12.56
N ASN A 16 -13.14 -17.73 -11.56
CA ASN A 16 -12.89 -16.29 -11.63
C ASN A 16 -11.73 -15.96 -12.57
N TYR A 17 -10.69 -16.80 -12.59
CA TYR A 17 -9.63 -16.73 -13.58
C TYR A 17 -10.19 -16.82 -15.00
N TYR A 18 -11.04 -17.82 -15.29
CA TYR A 18 -11.60 -17.96 -16.63
C TYR A 18 -12.58 -16.83 -17.00
N LYS A 19 -13.38 -16.33 -16.05
CA LYS A 19 -14.20 -15.12 -16.25
C LYS A 19 -13.34 -13.91 -16.60
N ALA A 20 -12.25 -13.70 -15.87
CA ALA A 20 -11.29 -12.63 -16.15
C ALA A 20 -10.67 -12.79 -17.54
N GLN A 21 -10.23 -13.99 -17.93
CA GLN A 21 -9.68 -14.24 -19.27
C GLN A 21 -10.71 -14.02 -20.38
N ALA A 22 -11.95 -14.43 -20.17
CA ALA A 22 -13.04 -14.20 -21.12
C ALA A 22 -13.31 -12.70 -21.30
N MET A 23 -13.34 -11.94 -20.20
CA MET A 23 -13.48 -10.48 -20.22
C MET A 23 -12.33 -9.82 -20.99
N LEU A 24 -11.07 -10.21 -20.73
CA LEU A 24 -9.91 -9.62 -21.41
C LEU A 24 -9.91 -9.83 -22.93
N ARG A 25 -10.59 -10.88 -23.42
CA ARG A 25 -10.71 -11.21 -24.85
C ARG A 25 -11.98 -10.65 -25.48
N ASN A 26 -12.87 -10.09 -24.67
CA ASN A 26 -14.13 -9.56 -25.16
C ASN A 26 -13.89 -8.25 -25.94
N PRO A 27 -14.43 -8.10 -27.18
CA PRO A 27 -14.23 -6.91 -27.99
C PRO A 27 -14.67 -5.63 -27.29
N TRP A 28 -15.84 -5.63 -26.64
CA TRP A 28 -16.33 -4.46 -25.91
C TRP A 28 -15.37 -4.02 -24.80
N PHE A 29 -14.79 -4.97 -24.07
CA PHE A 29 -13.80 -4.65 -23.04
C PHE A 29 -12.53 -4.06 -23.65
N ILE A 30 -12.01 -4.66 -24.73
CA ILE A 30 -10.82 -4.18 -25.43
C ILE A 30 -11.04 -2.73 -25.91
N ASP A 31 -12.18 -2.47 -26.54
CA ASP A 31 -12.55 -1.16 -27.06
C ASP A 31 -12.73 -0.13 -25.94
N LYS A 32 -13.39 -0.51 -24.84
CA LYS A 32 -13.57 0.37 -23.67
C LYS A 32 -12.23 0.73 -23.03
N ILE A 33 -11.28 -0.21 -22.94
CA ILE A 33 -9.93 0.08 -22.42
C ILE A 33 -9.13 0.93 -23.39
N ALA A 34 -9.23 0.68 -24.71
CA ALA A 34 -8.58 1.50 -25.73
C ALA A 34 -9.10 2.95 -25.68
N TRP A 35 -10.41 3.12 -25.62
CA TRP A 35 -11.06 4.42 -25.43
C TRP A 35 -10.54 5.12 -24.16
N LEU A 36 -10.50 4.44 -23.02
CA LEU A 36 -10.02 5.02 -21.76
C LEU A 36 -8.56 5.49 -21.87
N LYS A 37 -7.69 4.66 -22.45
CA LYS A 37 -6.27 5.02 -22.65
C LYS A 37 -6.10 6.21 -23.60
N ASN A 38 -6.91 6.29 -24.65
CA ASN A 38 -6.90 7.42 -25.58
C ASN A 38 -7.36 8.70 -24.89
N ARG A 39 -8.45 8.66 -24.12
CA ARG A 39 -8.94 9.80 -23.33
C ARG A 39 -7.89 10.31 -22.36
N PHE A 40 -7.20 9.42 -21.65
CA PHE A 40 -6.10 9.79 -20.78
C PHE A 40 -4.93 10.44 -21.54
N LYS A 41 -4.63 9.96 -22.76
CA LYS A 41 -3.59 10.57 -23.60
C LYS A 41 -3.99 11.98 -24.07
N GLU A 42 -5.24 12.18 -24.48
CA GLU A 42 -5.77 13.45 -24.97
C GLU A 42 -5.70 14.55 -23.90
N VAL A 43 -5.99 14.21 -22.64
CA VAL A 43 -5.88 15.14 -21.50
C VAL A 43 -4.45 15.21 -20.91
N GLY A 44 -3.44 14.75 -21.65
CA GLY A 44 -2.03 14.86 -21.25
C GLY A 44 -1.60 13.95 -20.10
N CYS A 45 -2.40 12.94 -19.76
CA CYS A 45 -2.14 11.97 -18.70
C CYS A 45 -1.99 10.53 -19.24
N PRO A 46 -1.13 10.25 -20.24
CA PRO A 46 -1.09 8.94 -20.89
C PRO A 46 -0.68 7.82 -19.92
N LEU A 47 -1.34 6.66 -20.07
CA LEU A 47 -0.93 5.43 -19.38
C LEU A 47 0.21 4.73 -20.16
N PRO A 48 1.20 4.14 -19.46
CA PRO A 48 2.21 3.33 -20.12
C PRO A 48 1.61 2.07 -20.77
N ASN A 49 2.06 1.72 -21.98
CA ASN A 49 1.55 0.55 -22.72
C ASN A 49 1.62 -0.77 -21.92
N LYS A 50 2.66 -0.94 -21.11
CA LYS A 50 2.90 -2.13 -20.26
C LYS A 50 2.59 -1.88 -18.78
N GLY A 51 1.81 -0.83 -18.48
CA GLY A 51 1.51 -0.37 -17.14
C GLY A 51 2.71 0.19 -16.36
N PHE A 52 2.43 0.79 -15.20
CA PHE A 52 3.45 1.31 -14.29
C PHE A 52 4.29 0.17 -13.69
N LYS A 53 5.61 0.38 -13.63
CA LYS A 53 6.54 -0.62 -13.07
C LYS A 53 6.79 -0.44 -11.59
N LYS A 54 6.64 0.80 -11.11
CA LYS A 54 6.83 1.17 -9.71
C LYS A 54 5.60 1.92 -9.21
N TYR A 55 5.25 1.69 -7.96
CA TYR A 55 4.13 2.38 -7.30
C TYR A 55 4.28 3.90 -7.35
N ALA A 56 5.48 4.44 -7.15
CA ALA A 56 5.75 5.88 -7.27
C ALA A 56 5.43 6.48 -8.65
N GLN A 57 5.53 5.69 -9.74
CA GLN A 57 5.15 6.17 -11.07
C GLN A 57 3.63 6.28 -11.22
N TYR A 58 2.90 5.33 -10.62
CA TYR A 58 1.45 5.36 -10.57
C TYR A 58 0.97 6.55 -9.72
N GLU A 59 1.58 6.79 -8.55
CA GLU A 59 1.22 7.94 -7.71
C GLU A 59 1.46 9.27 -8.43
N ALA A 60 2.65 9.46 -9.03
CA ALA A 60 2.93 10.68 -9.79
C ALA A 60 1.94 10.89 -10.95
N TRP A 61 1.54 9.81 -11.64
CA TRP A 61 0.51 9.89 -12.66
C TRP A 61 -0.86 10.24 -12.08
N ARG A 62 -1.25 9.61 -10.96
CA ARG A 62 -2.54 9.82 -10.29
C ARG A 62 -2.68 11.27 -9.83
N ASP A 63 -1.62 11.82 -9.24
CA ASP A 63 -1.62 13.20 -8.76
C ASP A 63 -1.77 14.16 -9.95
N LYS A 64 -0.99 13.96 -11.02
CA LYS A 64 -1.15 14.72 -12.28
C LYS A 64 -2.55 14.61 -12.88
N PHE A 65 -3.16 13.43 -12.85
CA PHE A 65 -4.51 13.21 -13.34
C PHE A 65 -5.53 14.06 -12.58
N TRP A 66 -5.46 14.07 -11.24
CA TRP A 66 -6.39 14.84 -10.42
C TRP A 66 -6.15 16.35 -10.50
N ASP A 67 -4.89 16.78 -10.64
CA ASP A 67 -4.56 18.18 -10.90
C ASP A 67 -5.16 18.63 -12.24
N THR A 68 -4.99 17.83 -13.29
CA THR A 68 -5.55 18.12 -14.62
C THR A 68 -7.07 18.15 -14.59
N HIS A 69 -7.70 17.15 -13.96
CA HIS A 69 -9.15 17.10 -13.81
C HIS A 69 -9.70 18.32 -13.08
N SER A 70 -9.03 18.72 -11.99
CA SER A 70 -9.41 19.89 -11.20
C SER A 70 -9.23 21.19 -11.99
N ALA A 71 -8.09 21.36 -12.67
CA ALA A 71 -7.81 22.53 -13.49
C ALA A 71 -8.82 22.68 -14.64
N MET A 72 -9.15 21.59 -15.35
CA MET A 72 -10.15 21.60 -16.42
C MET A 72 -11.55 21.93 -15.87
N GLY A 73 -11.96 21.36 -14.74
CA GLY A 73 -13.23 21.67 -14.09
C GLY A 73 -13.33 23.10 -13.54
N GLN A 74 -12.20 23.77 -13.33
CA GLN A 74 -12.15 25.17 -12.89
C GLN A 74 -11.96 26.16 -14.04
N SER A 75 -11.68 25.68 -15.25
CA SER A 75 -11.42 26.50 -16.43
C SER A 75 -12.61 27.40 -16.79
N ALA A 76 -12.30 28.57 -17.36
CA ALA A 76 -13.32 29.52 -17.81
C ALA A 76 -14.22 28.91 -18.89
N GLU A 77 -13.64 28.12 -19.80
CA GLU A 77 -14.36 27.40 -20.86
C GLU A 77 -15.40 26.43 -20.28
N TYR A 78 -14.99 25.58 -19.35
CA TYR A 78 -15.91 24.65 -18.68
C TYR A 78 -17.06 25.40 -17.99
N LYS A 79 -16.74 26.44 -17.21
CA LYS A 79 -17.74 27.24 -16.49
C LYS A 79 -18.70 27.94 -17.45
N ALA A 80 -18.19 28.47 -18.56
CA ALA A 80 -19.02 29.12 -19.58
C ALA A 80 -19.99 28.12 -20.22
N ARG A 81 -19.52 26.92 -20.59
CA ARG A 81 -20.35 25.90 -21.21
C ARG A 81 -21.42 25.35 -20.27
N VAL A 82 -21.07 25.13 -18.99
CA VAL A 82 -22.06 24.76 -17.97
C VAL A 82 -23.10 25.87 -17.80
N ARG A 83 -22.69 27.14 -17.75
CA ARG A 83 -23.62 28.27 -17.64
C ARG A 83 -24.54 28.40 -18.86
N GLU A 84 -24.06 28.08 -20.05
CA GLU A 84 -24.87 28.05 -21.27
C GLU A 84 -25.96 26.97 -21.18
N ILE A 85 -25.62 25.77 -20.69
CA ILE A 85 -26.59 24.67 -20.52
C ILE A 85 -27.62 25.01 -19.44
N THR A 86 -27.20 25.58 -18.31
CA THR A 86 -28.08 25.79 -17.14
C THR A 86 -28.76 27.16 -17.12
N GLY A 87 -28.37 28.08 -18.00
CA GLY A 87 -28.75 29.50 -17.93
C GLY A 87 -28.22 30.22 -16.69
N GLY A 88 -27.31 29.61 -15.92
CA GLY A 88 -26.83 30.14 -14.64
C GLY A 88 -27.80 29.97 -13.47
N LYS A 89 -28.78 29.06 -13.56
CA LYS A 89 -29.72 28.75 -12.48
C LYS A 89 -29.07 27.86 -11.41
N ASP A 90 -29.48 28.06 -10.15
CA ASP A 90 -29.08 27.19 -9.04
C ASP A 90 -29.86 25.86 -9.01
N ARG A 91 -31.09 25.86 -9.54
CA ARG A 91 -31.92 24.66 -9.70
C ARG A 91 -32.15 24.42 -11.18
N ILE A 92 -31.71 23.27 -11.64
CA ILE A 92 -31.76 22.86 -13.04
C ILE A 92 -32.74 21.69 -13.22
N SER A 93 -33.32 21.58 -14.41
CA SER A 93 -34.17 20.46 -14.79
C SER A 93 -33.35 19.16 -14.93
N LEU A 94 -34.03 18.02 -15.01
CA LEU A 94 -33.37 16.74 -15.28
C LEU A 94 -32.67 16.73 -16.64
N GLU A 95 -33.25 17.37 -17.65
CA GLU A 95 -32.66 17.49 -18.99
C GLU A 95 -31.37 18.33 -18.96
N GLU A 96 -31.39 19.48 -18.28
CA GLU A 96 -30.22 20.34 -18.09
C GLU A 96 -29.12 19.61 -17.31
N TYR A 97 -29.49 18.86 -16.25
CA TYR A 97 -28.55 18.02 -15.50
C TYR A 97 -27.89 16.97 -16.38
N ASN A 98 -28.68 16.21 -17.15
CA ASN A 98 -28.16 15.18 -18.04
C ASN A 98 -27.24 15.77 -19.13
N ALA A 99 -27.57 16.95 -19.65
CA ALA A 99 -26.72 17.66 -20.60
C ALA A 99 -25.38 18.10 -19.98
N VAL A 100 -25.39 18.58 -18.72
CA VAL A 100 -24.16 18.90 -17.97
C VAL A 100 -23.32 17.64 -17.76
N GLU A 101 -23.91 16.52 -17.37
CA GLU A 101 -23.17 15.26 -17.17
C GLU A 101 -22.56 14.73 -18.48
N ALA A 102 -23.31 14.75 -19.59
CA ALA A 102 -22.78 14.38 -20.91
C ALA A 102 -21.62 15.29 -21.36
N PHE A 103 -21.71 16.59 -21.06
CA PHE A 103 -20.60 17.52 -21.28
C PHE A 103 -19.40 17.19 -20.39
N LYS A 104 -19.60 16.90 -19.09
CA LYS A 104 -18.51 16.50 -18.19
C LYS A 104 -17.80 15.25 -18.69
N GLU A 105 -18.53 14.24 -19.13
CA GLU A 105 -17.95 12.98 -19.65
C GLU A 105 -17.08 13.21 -20.89
N SER A 106 -17.45 14.17 -21.75
CA SER A 106 -16.72 14.50 -22.97
C SER A 106 -15.58 15.49 -22.75
N TYR A 107 -15.70 16.41 -21.80
CA TYR A 107 -14.72 17.46 -21.54
C TYR A 107 -13.67 17.06 -20.50
N LEU A 108 -14.08 16.50 -19.36
CA LEU A 108 -13.16 16.19 -18.26
C LEU A 108 -12.40 14.87 -18.50
N PRO A 109 -11.25 14.69 -17.85
CA PRO A 109 -10.60 13.38 -17.78
C PRO A 109 -11.58 12.34 -17.21
N PRO A 110 -11.71 11.15 -17.81
CA PRO A 110 -12.69 10.16 -17.35
C PRO A 110 -12.34 9.65 -15.96
N VAL A 111 -13.29 9.70 -15.02
CA VAL A 111 -13.13 9.11 -13.70
C VAL A 111 -13.11 7.59 -13.85
N TYR A 112 -11.93 6.99 -13.74
CA TYR A 112 -11.72 5.55 -13.96
C TYR A 112 -12.59 4.66 -13.06
N GLY A 113 -12.96 5.14 -11.87
CA GLY A 113 -13.90 4.43 -10.99
C GLY A 113 -15.29 4.22 -11.61
N ALA A 114 -15.78 5.17 -12.40
CA ALA A 114 -17.04 5.04 -13.13
C ALA A 114 -16.93 3.98 -14.24
N VAL A 115 -15.81 3.99 -14.97
CA VAL A 115 -15.51 2.97 -16.00
C VAL A 115 -15.42 1.57 -15.41
N PHE A 116 -14.92 1.42 -14.17
CA PHE A 116 -14.95 0.13 -13.48
C PHE A 116 -16.39 -0.31 -13.22
N GLY A 117 -17.28 0.62 -12.86
CA GLY A 117 -18.71 0.39 -12.74
C GLY A 117 -19.32 -0.17 -14.02
N ASP A 118 -19.07 0.50 -15.15
CA ASP A 118 -19.55 0.06 -16.47
C ASP A 118 -19.10 -1.37 -16.82
N ILE A 119 -17.82 -1.67 -16.56
CA ILE A 119 -17.24 -3.00 -16.82
C ILE A 119 -17.93 -4.05 -15.94
N ILE A 120 -18.06 -3.78 -14.64
CA ILE A 120 -18.68 -4.70 -13.68
C ILE A 120 -20.13 -4.99 -14.09
N GLU A 121 -20.86 -3.95 -14.49
CA GLU A 121 -22.25 -4.07 -14.93
C GLU A 121 -22.39 -4.86 -16.23
N HIS A 122 -21.58 -4.53 -17.25
CA HIS A 122 -21.60 -5.21 -18.54
C HIS A 122 -21.35 -6.72 -18.41
N PHE A 123 -20.39 -7.10 -17.58
CA PHE A 123 -20.05 -8.51 -17.35
C PHE A 123 -20.87 -9.19 -16.24
N LYS A 124 -21.90 -8.51 -15.70
CA LYS A 124 -22.75 -8.99 -14.60
C LYS A 124 -21.95 -9.52 -13.40
N ILE A 125 -20.87 -8.82 -13.09
CA ILE A 125 -20.00 -9.13 -11.97
C ILE A 125 -20.63 -8.56 -10.72
N ASN A 126 -20.54 -9.30 -9.61
CA ASN A 126 -21.03 -8.79 -8.33
C ASN A 126 -20.30 -7.48 -7.99
N ARG A 127 -21.06 -6.41 -7.76
CA ARG A 127 -20.51 -5.09 -7.41
C ARG A 127 -19.66 -5.17 -6.14
N ASP A 128 -19.91 -6.10 -5.23
CA ASP A 128 -19.12 -6.28 -4.00
C ASP A 128 -17.88 -7.17 -4.19
N ASP A 129 -17.63 -7.68 -5.39
CA ASP A 129 -16.43 -8.46 -5.70
C ASP A 129 -15.20 -7.55 -5.77
N ARG A 130 -14.60 -7.31 -4.61
CA ARG A 130 -13.38 -6.52 -4.45
C ARG A 130 -12.20 -7.12 -5.21
N GLN A 131 -12.11 -8.45 -5.35
CA GLN A 131 -11.00 -9.09 -6.05
C GLN A 131 -11.07 -8.79 -7.54
N PHE A 132 -12.27 -8.86 -8.12
CA PHE A 132 -12.46 -8.58 -9.53
C PHE A 132 -12.25 -7.08 -9.84
N ARG A 133 -12.74 -6.18 -8.98
CA ARG A 133 -12.45 -4.73 -9.07
C ARG A 133 -10.95 -4.46 -9.07
N GLN A 134 -10.24 -5.07 -8.11
CA GLN A 134 -8.79 -4.95 -8.02
C GLN A 134 -8.11 -5.50 -9.27
N PHE A 135 -8.59 -6.61 -9.84
CA PHE A 135 -8.05 -7.15 -11.09
C PHE A 135 -8.18 -6.17 -12.26
N VAL A 136 -9.35 -5.55 -12.46
CA VAL A 136 -9.58 -4.56 -13.52
C VAL A 136 -8.62 -3.37 -13.35
N GLU A 137 -8.47 -2.86 -12.14
CA GLU A 137 -7.52 -1.78 -11.82
C GLU A 137 -6.07 -2.18 -12.12
N LEU A 138 -5.65 -3.36 -11.69
CA LEU A 138 -4.30 -3.89 -11.94
C LEU A 138 -4.06 -4.14 -13.43
N TYR A 139 -5.08 -4.55 -14.19
CA TYR A 139 -4.98 -4.71 -15.64
C TYR A 139 -4.75 -3.35 -16.31
N ILE A 140 -5.56 -2.34 -15.98
CA ILE A 140 -5.52 -1.02 -16.61
C ILE A 140 -4.21 -0.29 -16.30
N PHE A 141 -3.85 -0.21 -15.02
CA PHE A 141 -2.71 0.62 -14.59
C PHE A 141 -1.38 -0.12 -14.57
N LEU A 142 -1.39 -1.44 -14.31
CA LEU A 142 -0.15 -2.22 -14.15
C LEU A 142 0.05 -3.27 -15.26
N GLY A 143 -0.89 -3.38 -16.21
CA GLY A 143 -0.80 -4.34 -17.31
C GLY A 143 -0.85 -5.80 -16.85
N LYS A 144 -1.48 -6.08 -15.70
CA LYS A 144 -1.59 -7.44 -15.15
C LYS A 144 -2.70 -8.21 -15.85
N THR A 145 -2.33 -9.26 -16.58
CA THR A 145 -3.26 -10.11 -17.33
C THR A 145 -3.77 -11.32 -16.54
N GLU A 146 -3.14 -11.63 -15.41
CA GLU A 146 -3.53 -12.75 -14.55
C GLU A 146 -4.40 -12.29 -13.39
N HIS A 147 -5.54 -12.94 -13.22
CA HIS A 147 -6.43 -12.70 -12.08
C HIS A 147 -5.74 -13.17 -10.78
N PRO A 148 -5.54 -12.28 -9.79
CA PRO A 148 -4.87 -12.64 -8.56
C PRO A 148 -5.84 -13.40 -7.64
N THR A 149 -5.80 -14.73 -7.69
CA THR A 149 -6.48 -15.55 -6.69
C THR A 149 -5.58 -15.72 -5.46
N SER A 150 -6.12 -15.46 -4.28
CA SER A 150 -5.41 -15.69 -3.02
C SER A 150 -5.04 -17.16 -2.85
N LEU A 151 -3.77 -17.43 -2.56
CA LEU A 151 -3.29 -18.80 -2.32
C LEU A 151 -3.66 -19.31 -0.93
N PHE A 152 -3.80 -18.40 0.04
CA PHE A 152 -4.28 -18.62 1.39
C PHE A 152 -4.73 -17.25 1.95
N SER A 153 -5.34 -17.20 3.12
CA SER A 153 -5.58 -15.92 3.81
C SER A 153 -5.06 -15.94 5.25
N VAL A 154 -4.52 -14.82 5.70
CA VAL A 154 -4.11 -14.62 7.09
C VAL A 154 -5.11 -13.66 7.72
N ARG A 155 -5.70 -14.06 8.84
CA ARG A 155 -6.74 -13.29 9.53
C ARG A 155 -6.46 -13.23 11.01
N TRP A 156 -6.83 -12.11 11.60
CA TRP A 156 -6.80 -11.90 13.04
C TRP A 156 -8.19 -12.18 13.57
N ILE A 157 -8.33 -13.20 14.39
CA ILE A 157 -9.62 -13.60 14.93
C ILE A 157 -9.49 -13.66 16.44
N ARG A 158 -10.46 -13.09 17.14
CA ARG A 158 -10.54 -13.21 18.60
C ARG A 158 -10.97 -14.62 18.97
N ASN A 159 -10.13 -15.32 19.72
CA ASN A 159 -10.47 -16.62 20.24
C ASN A 159 -11.54 -16.47 21.33
N ARG A 160 -12.72 -17.05 21.12
CA ARG A 160 -13.86 -16.92 22.03
C ARG A 160 -13.63 -17.53 23.42
N LYS A 161 -12.68 -18.46 23.57
CA LYS A 161 -12.38 -19.12 24.85
C LYS A 161 -11.38 -18.34 25.69
N THR A 162 -10.35 -17.79 25.06
CA THR A 162 -9.24 -17.09 25.74
C THR A 162 -9.41 -15.56 25.71
N ASP A 163 -10.36 -15.08 24.92
CA ASP A 163 -10.62 -13.67 24.64
C ASP A 163 -9.44 -12.92 23.99
N GLN A 164 -8.40 -13.65 23.56
CA GLN A 164 -7.19 -13.11 22.95
C GLN A 164 -7.31 -13.03 21.43
N MET A 165 -6.61 -12.07 20.83
CA MET A 165 -6.42 -12.04 19.37
C MET A 165 -5.40 -13.10 18.95
N GLU A 166 -5.78 -13.94 18.00
CA GLU A 166 -4.93 -14.98 17.44
C GLU A 166 -4.82 -14.83 15.92
N LEU A 167 -3.68 -15.28 15.37
CA LEU A 167 -3.44 -15.30 13.94
C LEU A 167 -3.88 -16.64 13.35
N PHE A 168 -4.86 -16.60 12.45
CA PHE A 168 -5.34 -17.77 11.72
C PHE A 168 -4.88 -17.74 10.29
N ILE A 169 -4.38 -18.87 9.81
CA ILE A 169 -4.08 -19.09 8.39
C ILE A 169 -5.19 -19.97 7.83
N GLN A 170 -6.03 -19.38 6.98
CA GLN A 170 -7.04 -20.13 6.24
C GLN A 170 -6.42 -20.70 4.97
N LEU A 171 -6.42 -22.03 4.88
CA LEU A 171 -6.03 -22.77 3.68
C LEU A 171 -7.27 -22.99 2.80
N PHE A 172 -7.17 -22.63 1.52
CA PHE A 172 -8.14 -22.98 0.50
C PHE A 172 -7.83 -24.35 -0.11
N GLY A 173 -8.81 -24.98 -0.77
CA GLY A 173 -8.62 -26.31 -1.37
C GLY A 173 -7.49 -26.38 -2.41
N HIS A 174 -7.17 -25.25 -3.05
CA HIS A 174 -6.05 -25.15 -3.99
C HIS A 174 -4.71 -24.78 -3.35
N THR A 175 -4.63 -24.56 -2.03
CA THR A 175 -3.38 -24.14 -1.35
C THR A 175 -2.36 -25.27 -1.34
N LYS A 176 -1.11 -24.97 -1.68
CA LYS A 176 0.00 -25.92 -1.59
C LYS A 176 0.93 -25.56 -0.43
N LYS A 177 1.68 -26.55 0.08
CA LYS A 177 2.69 -26.35 1.14
C LYS A 177 3.69 -25.26 0.76
N GLU A 178 4.13 -25.25 -0.49
CA GLU A 178 5.11 -24.29 -1.00
C GLU A 178 4.58 -22.86 -0.95
N ASP A 179 3.27 -22.65 -1.10
CA ASP A 179 2.66 -21.32 -1.04
C ASP A 179 2.81 -20.72 0.37
N ILE A 180 2.67 -21.55 1.41
CA ILE A 180 2.87 -21.15 2.80
C ILE A 180 4.34 -20.89 3.08
N VAL A 181 5.23 -21.83 2.71
CA VAL A 181 6.68 -21.72 2.96
C VAL A 181 7.25 -20.48 2.27
N ASN A 182 6.88 -20.22 1.02
CA ASN A 182 7.38 -19.06 0.26
C ASN A 182 6.88 -17.71 0.81
N ASN A 183 5.82 -17.72 1.64
CA ASN A 183 5.28 -16.51 2.27
C ASN A 183 5.44 -16.52 3.80
N TRP A 184 6.28 -17.41 4.35
CA TRP A 184 6.46 -17.55 5.79
C TRP A 184 6.99 -16.25 6.43
N ASP A 185 7.91 -15.54 5.77
CA ASP A 185 8.42 -14.24 6.24
C ASP A 185 7.33 -13.15 6.35
N PHE A 186 6.27 -13.26 5.55
CA PHE A 186 5.11 -12.37 5.69
C PHE A 186 4.29 -12.78 6.92
N ILE A 187 4.00 -14.06 7.07
CA ILE A 187 3.24 -14.61 8.21
C ILE A 187 3.93 -14.29 9.53
N THR A 188 5.24 -14.50 9.63
CA THR A 188 6.02 -14.22 10.85
C THR A 188 6.09 -12.74 11.18
N ARG A 189 6.19 -11.86 10.19
CA ARG A 189 6.09 -10.41 10.42
C ARG A 189 4.72 -10.04 10.95
N ASP A 190 3.65 -10.64 10.44
CA ASP A 190 2.30 -10.39 10.93
C ASP A 190 2.12 -10.88 12.39
N GLN A 191 2.69 -12.04 12.73
CA GLN A 191 2.72 -12.57 14.10
C GLN A 191 3.36 -11.61 15.12
N HIS A 192 4.40 -10.86 14.73
CA HIS A 192 5.04 -9.90 15.62
C HIS A 192 4.08 -8.81 16.12
N HIS A 193 2.99 -8.56 15.40
CA HIS A 193 2.02 -7.58 15.85
C HIS A 193 1.09 -8.13 16.96
N LEU A 194 1.03 -9.45 17.20
CA LEU A 194 0.14 -10.03 18.23
C LEU A 194 0.49 -9.51 19.63
N PRO A 195 -0.50 -9.12 20.46
CA PRO A 195 -0.26 -8.60 21.81
C PRO A 195 0.56 -9.54 22.71
N GLY A 196 0.33 -10.86 22.61
CA GLY A 196 1.03 -11.89 23.38
C GLY A 196 2.25 -12.51 22.70
N TYR A 197 2.73 -11.94 21.58
CA TYR A 197 3.92 -12.48 20.92
C TYR A 197 5.13 -12.41 21.87
N LEU A 198 5.82 -13.55 22.06
CA LEU A 198 6.92 -13.79 23.01
C LEU A 198 8.10 -12.78 22.94
N GLY A 199 8.08 -11.83 22.00
CA GLY A 199 9.04 -10.72 21.88
C GLY A 199 8.54 -9.33 22.30
N LYS A 200 7.22 -9.09 22.45
CA LYS A 200 6.65 -7.78 22.83
C LYS A 200 6.57 -7.58 24.33
N SER A 201 6.23 -8.63 25.06
CA SER A 201 5.98 -8.64 26.51
C SER A 201 7.10 -9.29 27.31
N LYS A 202 8.32 -9.37 26.76
CA LYS A 202 9.49 -9.70 27.57
C LYS A 202 9.72 -8.55 28.54
N GLU A 203 9.55 -8.83 29.83
CA GLU A 203 10.00 -7.97 30.91
C GLU A 203 11.41 -7.48 30.60
N TRP A 204 11.60 -6.17 30.64
CA TRP A 204 12.90 -5.57 30.39
C TRP A 204 13.75 -5.76 31.65
N LYS A 205 14.27 -6.98 31.81
CA LYS A 205 15.06 -7.39 32.97
C LYS A 205 16.26 -6.49 33.25
N GLU A 206 16.74 -5.79 32.21
CA GLU A 206 17.90 -4.91 32.25
C GLU A 206 17.49 -3.44 32.07
N PHE A 207 16.23 -3.06 32.38
CA PHE A 207 15.67 -1.72 32.18
C PHE A 207 16.55 -0.63 32.78
N GLU A 208 16.86 -0.73 34.07
CA GLU A 208 17.64 0.27 34.80
C GLU A 208 19.03 0.46 34.17
N ARG A 209 19.72 -0.65 33.87
CA ARG A 209 21.03 -0.61 33.20
C ARG A 209 20.91 0.08 31.84
N ASP A 210 19.95 -0.36 31.03
CA ASP A 210 19.85 0.08 29.65
C ASP A 210 19.38 1.54 29.53
N LEU A 211 18.57 2.02 30.48
CA LEU A 211 18.18 3.41 30.61
C LEU A 211 19.36 4.27 31.07
N GLU A 212 20.12 3.83 32.07
CA GLU A 212 21.32 4.54 32.55
C GLU A 212 22.41 4.64 31.46
N VAL A 213 22.65 3.55 30.74
CA VAL A 213 23.55 3.54 29.58
C VAL A 213 23.05 4.47 28.48
N TYR A 214 21.73 4.48 28.21
CA TYR A 214 21.13 5.35 27.20
C TYR A 214 21.25 6.84 27.56
N GLU A 215 20.92 7.22 28.79
CA GLU A 215 21.01 8.61 29.25
C GLU A 215 22.46 9.12 29.30
N ALA A 216 23.40 8.29 29.77
CA ALA A 216 24.83 8.60 29.74
C ALA A 216 25.30 8.85 28.30
N TYR A 217 24.91 7.96 27.38
CA TYR A 217 25.21 8.11 25.95
C TYR A 217 24.59 9.37 25.34
N LYS A 218 23.32 9.66 25.65
CA LYS A 218 22.59 10.84 25.15
C LYS A 218 23.20 12.15 25.66
N LYS A 219 23.61 12.20 26.93
CA LYS A 219 24.30 13.35 27.53
C LYS A 219 25.64 13.64 26.85
N LEU A 220 26.42 12.60 26.57
CA LEU A 220 27.70 12.72 25.85
C LEU A 220 27.48 13.18 24.41
N ARG A 221 26.39 12.75 23.76
CA ARG A 221 26.07 13.09 22.37
C ARG A 221 25.48 14.49 22.19
N LYS A 222 24.84 15.07 23.21
CA LYS A 222 24.35 16.47 23.18
C LYS A 222 25.47 17.50 22.95
N ASN A 223 26.73 17.15 23.21
CA ASN A 223 27.89 18.03 23.10
C ASN A 223 28.74 17.80 21.83
N VAL A 224 28.23 17.05 20.84
CA VAL A 224 29.06 16.46 19.80
C VAL A 224 28.40 16.53 18.40
N LEU A 225 29.03 17.24 17.47
CA LEU A 225 28.46 17.61 16.16
C LEU A 225 28.95 16.73 14.96
N ARG A 226 29.89 15.78 15.10
CA ARG A 226 30.45 15.02 13.94
C ARG A 226 30.60 13.50 14.15
N ARG A 227 30.67 12.75 13.03
CA ARG A 227 30.75 11.27 12.95
C ARG A 227 31.95 10.59 13.65
N PRO A 228 33.17 11.18 13.78
CA PRO A 228 34.30 10.54 14.47
C PRO A 228 34.05 10.29 15.96
N ASP A 229 33.07 10.98 16.53
CA ASP A 229 32.89 11.06 17.98
C ASP A 229 31.93 10.00 18.56
N ARG A 230 31.34 9.15 17.70
CA ARG A 230 30.49 8.03 18.15
C ARG A 230 31.29 6.99 18.93
N GLU A 231 32.47 6.66 18.44
CA GLU A 231 33.38 5.73 19.14
C GLU A 231 33.87 6.35 20.45
N ALA A 232 34.17 7.65 20.46
CA ALA A 232 34.54 8.36 21.67
C ALA A 232 33.42 8.35 22.74
N ALA A 233 32.15 8.48 22.32
CA ALA A 233 31.01 8.35 23.23
C ALA A 233 30.86 6.92 23.78
N ASP A 234 31.00 5.89 22.93
CA ASP A 234 30.94 4.49 23.36
C ASP A 234 32.01 4.20 24.43
N TYR A 235 33.27 4.60 24.19
CA TYR A 235 34.37 4.39 25.13
C TYR A 235 34.20 5.17 26.44
N LYS A 236 33.66 6.39 26.40
CA LYS A 236 33.36 7.16 27.61
C LYS A 236 32.27 6.51 28.46
N VAL A 237 31.21 6.00 27.83
CA VAL A 237 30.18 5.24 28.54
C VAL A 237 30.76 3.96 29.17
N ILE A 238 31.67 3.26 28.50
CA ILE A 238 32.39 2.11 29.10
C ILE A 238 33.25 2.57 30.28
N SER A 239 33.94 3.69 30.18
CA SER A 239 34.77 4.21 31.27
C SER A 239 33.94 4.57 32.50
N GLU A 240 32.76 5.16 32.31
CA GLU A 240 31.87 5.59 33.40
C GLU A 240 31.11 4.41 34.03
N LEU A 241 30.57 3.51 33.19
CA LEU A 241 29.64 2.48 33.63
C LEU A 241 30.23 1.06 33.62
N GLY A 242 31.40 0.85 33.04
CA GLY A 242 32.01 -0.48 32.89
C GLY A 242 32.37 -1.15 34.21
N ARG A 243 32.67 -0.38 35.27
CA ARG A 243 32.83 -0.93 36.63
C ARG A 243 31.51 -1.46 37.19
N LYS A 244 30.41 -0.76 36.93
CA LYS A 244 29.05 -1.13 37.38
C LYS A 244 28.48 -2.26 36.52
N TYR A 245 28.83 -2.31 35.23
CA TYR A 245 28.38 -3.29 34.25
C TYR A 245 29.60 -3.92 33.53
N PRO A 246 30.27 -4.91 34.15
CA PRO A 246 31.54 -5.47 33.65
C PRO A 246 31.44 -6.15 32.29
N LYS A 247 30.23 -6.52 31.86
CA LYS A 247 29.97 -7.15 30.56
C LYS A 247 29.75 -6.13 29.44
N LEU A 248 29.67 -4.84 29.76
CA LEU A 248 29.30 -3.77 28.83
C LEU A 248 30.38 -3.57 27.75
N THR A 249 30.02 -3.84 26.50
CA THR A 249 30.89 -3.62 25.33
C THR A 249 30.37 -2.48 24.44
N THR A 250 31.21 -1.95 23.56
CA THR A 250 30.80 -0.91 22.59
C THR A 250 29.64 -1.39 21.71
N GLY A 251 29.67 -2.66 21.27
CA GLY A 251 28.58 -3.28 20.52
C GLY A 251 27.27 -3.37 21.31
N GLN A 252 27.36 -3.69 22.61
CA GLN A 252 26.19 -3.70 23.48
C GLN A 252 25.62 -2.31 23.72
N ILE A 253 26.46 -1.28 23.94
CA ILE A 253 26.01 0.11 24.09
C ILE A 253 25.20 0.55 22.88
N ARG A 254 25.73 0.35 21.66
CA ARG A 254 25.01 0.69 20.42
C ARG A 254 23.69 -0.05 20.29
N GLY A 255 23.68 -1.33 20.66
CA GLY A 255 22.48 -2.16 20.69
C GLY A 255 21.43 -1.66 21.70
N ILE A 256 21.88 -1.30 22.90
CA ILE A 256 21.07 -0.72 23.98
C ILE A 256 20.49 0.60 23.50
N VAL A 257 21.31 1.53 23.02
CA VAL A 257 20.87 2.86 22.57
C VAL A 257 19.80 2.76 21.48
N THR A 258 20.03 1.91 20.48
CA THR A 258 19.08 1.72 19.37
C THR A 258 17.75 1.12 19.86
N LYS A 259 17.82 0.11 20.74
CA LYS A 259 16.62 -0.56 21.27
C LYS A 259 15.85 0.32 22.24
N THR A 260 16.53 1.04 23.12
CA THR A 260 15.97 1.96 24.11
C THR A 260 15.31 3.14 23.41
N ALA A 261 15.97 3.80 22.46
CA ALA A 261 15.37 4.89 21.66
C ALA A 261 14.07 4.45 20.99
N LYS A 262 14.08 3.27 20.34
CA LYS A 262 12.89 2.69 19.70
C LYS A 262 11.76 2.39 20.71
N ARG A 263 12.08 1.90 21.91
CA ARG A 263 11.10 1.62 22.97
C ARG A 263 10.51 2.89 23.57
N LEU A 264 11.28 3.97 23.64
CA LEU A 264 10.84 5.29 24.09
C LEU A 264 10.11 6.10 22.99
N GLY A 265 9.98 5.55 21.78
CA GLY A 265 9.32 6.22 20.65
C GLY A 265 10.16 7.32 19.99
N GLU A 266 11.46 7.39 20.30
CA GLU A 266 12.36 8.36 19.69
C GLU A 266 12.76 7.91 18.28
N THR A 267 12.57 8.79 17.29
CA THR A 267 13.02 8.57 15.91
C THR A 267 14.54 8.78 15.86
N THR A 268 15.29 7.74 15.49
CA THR A 268 16.78 7.75 15.48
C THR A 268 17.35 8.25 14.16
#